data_AF-A0A964EHQ6-F1
#
_entry.id   AF-A0A964EHQ6-F1
#
_cell.length_a   1.000
_cell.length_b   1.000
_cell.length_c   1.000
_cell.angle_alpha   90.00
_cell.angle_beta   90.00
_cell.angle_gamma   90.00
#
_symmetry.space_group_name_H-M   'P 1'
#
loop_
_entity.id
_entity.type
_entity.pdbx_description
1 polymer ?
#
loop_
_entity_poly.entity_id
_entity_poly.type
_entity_poly.pdbx_seq_one_letter_code
_entity_poly.pdbx_strand_id
1 'polypeptide(L)' 'MRKNIGILLMVLGIALGIYGFTKLDDNKADIRIGDLELSAEDKGGMNQAYILLGLGALGLLAGAVAVSKR' A
#
# COMPACT_ATOMS: atom_id res chain seq x y z
N MET A 1 0.20 -7.26 -26.88
CA MET A 1 1.39 -7.14 -26.01
C MET A 1 1.22 -6.11 -24.88
N ARG A 2 1.08 -4.79 -25.12
CA ARG A 2 1.01 -3.82 -23.98
C ARG A 2 -0.32 -3.77 -23.18
N LYS A 3 -1.40 -4.44 -23.64
CA LYS A 3 -2.66 -4.60 -22.87
C LYS A 3 -2.49 -5.51 -21.66
N ASN A 4 -1.72 -6.58 -21.82
CA ASN A 4 -1.45 -7.56 -20.77
C ASN A 4 -0.57 -6.95 -19.67
N ILE A 5 0.37 -6.07 -20.05
CA ILE A 5 1.24 -5.35 -19.12
C ILE A 5 0.42 -4.39 -18.24
N GLY A 6 -0.54 -3.67 -18.81
CA GLY A 6 -1.41 -2.77 -18.02
C GLY A 6 -2.31 -3.52 -17.04
N ILE A 7 -2.86 -4.67 -17.45
CA ILE A 7 -3.64 -5.54 -16.56
C ILE A 7 -2.77 -6.09 -15.43
N LEU A 8 -1.55 -6.56 -15.75
CA LEU A 8 -0.60 -7.05 -14.75
C LEU A 8 -0.23 -5.97 -13.72
N LEU A 9 -0.03 -4.73 -14.18
CA LEU A 9 0.25 -3.57 -13.31
C LEU A 9 -0.92 -3.24 -12.39
N MET A 10 -2.17 -3.32 -12.88
CA MET A 10 -3.35 -3.14 -12.03
C MET A 10 -3.45 -4.24 -10.96
N VAL A 11 -3.26 -5.50 -11.33
CA VAL A 11 -3.30 -6.62 -10.37
C VAL A 11 -2.21 -6.47 -9.29
N LEU A 12 -0.99 -6.10 -9.68
CA LEU A 12 0.10 -5.80 -8.75
C LEU A 12 -0.22 -4.61 -7.85
N GLY A 13 -0.81 -3.54 -8.39
CA GLY A 13 -1.23 -2.37 -7.63
C GLY A 13 -2.29 -2.69 -6.58
N ILE A 14 -3.28 -3.53 -6.92
CA ILE A 14 -4.32 -4.00 -5.98
C ILE A 14 -3.67 -4.84 -4.87
N ALA A 15 -2.79 -5.79 -5.23
CA ALA A 15 -2.11 -6.65 -4.26
C ALA A 15 -1.25 -5.85 -3.28
N LEU A 16 -0.47 -4.88 -3.77
CA LEU A 16 0.34 -3.99 -2.94
C LEU A 16 -0.52 -3.08 -2.06
N GLY A 17 -1.65 -2.59 -2.58
CA GLY A 17 -2.60 -1.79 -1.82
C GLY A 17 -3.20 -2.57 -0.66
N ILE A 18 -3.68 -3.81 -0.89
CA ILE A 18 -4.21 -4.68 0.16
C ILE A 18 -3.13 -4.98 1.20
N TYR A 19 -1.93 -5.38 0.77
CA TYR A 19 -0.83 -5.71 1.66
C TYR A 19 -0.39 -4.51 2.52
N GLY A 20 -0.30 -3.32 1.91
CA GLY A 20 -0.03 -2.07 2.62
C GLY A 20 -1.13 -1.72 3.63
N PHE A 21 -2.40 -1.96 3.29
CA PHE A 21 -3.54 -1.71 4.18
C PHE A 21 -3.54 -2.65 5.38
N THR A 22 -3.33 -3.95 5.18
CA THR A 22 -3.18 -4.92 6.28
C THR A 22 -2.01 -4.56 7.19
N LYS A 23 -0.87 -4.15 6.61
CA LYS A 23 0.29 -3.73 7.40
C LYS A 23 0.04 -2.45 8.19
N LEU A 24 -0.79 -1.54 7.68
CA LEU A 24 -1.24 -0.37 8.43
C LEU A 24 -2.23 -0.72 9.53
N ASP A 25 -3.11 -1.68 9.31
CA ASP A 25 -4.10 -2.10 10.30
C ASP A 25 -3.44 -2.83 11.48
N ASP A 26 -2.50 -3.74 11.20
CA ASP A 26 -1.69 -4.41 12.22
C ASP A 26 -0.92 -3.39 13.06
N ASN A 27 -0.22 -2.43 12.42
CA ASN A 27 0.49 -1.36 13.13
C ASN A 27 -0.45 -0.38 13.85
N LYS A 28 -1.72 -0.25 13.45
CA LYS A 28 -2.71 0.62 14.12
C LYS A 28 -3.39 -0.05 15.30
N ALA A 29 -3.53 -1.37 15.27
CA ALA A 29 -4.07 -2.15 16.38
C ALA A 29 -3.19 -2.00 17.64
N ASP A 30 -1.87 -1.95 17.48
CA ASP A 30 -0.92 -1.65 18.58
C ASP A 30 -1.03 -0.20 19.09
N ILE A 31 -1.41 0.76 18.23
CA ILE A 31 -1.52 2.18 18.60
C ILE A 31 -2.80 2.47 19.44
N ARG A 32 -3.72 1.52 19.58
CA ARG A 32 -5.03 1.71 20.24
C ARG A 32 -5.29 0.77 21.43
N ILE A 33 -4.35 0.68 22.35
CA ILE A 33 -4.63 0.19 23.71
C ILE A 33 -4.42 1.37 24.66
N GLY A 34 -5.51 1.78 25.32
CA GLY A 34 -5.67 3.09 25.96
C GLY A 34 -4.48 3.63 26.75
N ASP A 35 -4.08 4.86 26.42
CA ASP A 35 -3.28 5.80 27.20
C ASP A 35 -1.90 5.33 27.72
N LEU A 36 -1.50 4.09 27.42
CA LEU A 36 -0.19 3.54 27.75
C LEU A 36 0.69 3.57 26.50
N GLU A 37 1.35 4.71 26.39
CA GLU A 37 2.48 5.06 25.57
C GLU A 37 3.58 3.95 25.60
N LEU A 38 3.41 2.88 24.82
CA LEU A 38 4.52 2.00 24.44
C LEU A 38 5.34 2.72 23.37
N SER A 39 6.15 3.64 23.89
CA SER A 39 7.06 4.58 23.22
C SER A 39 8.19 3.93 22.38
N ALA A 40 7.98 2.73 21.81
CA ALA A 40 8.98 2.00 21.03
C ALA A 40 8.44 1.14 19.87
N GLU A 41 7.15 1.26 19.52
CA GLU A 41 6.57 0.53 18.36
C GLU A 41 6.91 1.24 17.04
N ASP A 42 8.10 0.89 16.55
CA ASP A 42 8.62 0.96 15.18
C ASP A 42 8.04 2.04 14.22
N LYS A 43 8.58 3.26 14.35
CA LYS A 43 8.46 4.30 13.29
C LYS A 43 8.82 3.76 11.90
N GLY A 44 9.66 2.72 11.80
CA GLY A 44 10.02 2.06 10.55
C GLY A 44 8.86 1.30 9.91
N GLY A 45 8.09 0.54 10.70
CA GLY A 45 6.94 -0.25 10.25
C GLY A 45 5.81 0.60 9.66
N MET A 46 5.42 1.65 10.39
CA MET A 46 4.44 2.64 9.92
C MET A 46 4.91 3.33 8.64
N ASN A 47 6.17 3.79 8.59
CA ASN A 47 6.71 4.50 7.42
C ASN A 47 6.76 3.57 6.19
N GLN A 48 7.13 2.30 6.38
CA GLN A 48 7.13 1.30 5.31
C GLN A 48 5.72 1.00 4.79
N ALA A 49 4.71 1.00 5.67
CA ALA A 49 3.32 0.80 5.27
C ALA A 49 2.76 1.99 4.49
N TYR A 50 3.11 3.22 4.86
CA TYR A 50 2.80 4.42 4.06
C TYR A 50 3.49 4.42 2.69
N ILE A 51 4.75 3.97 2.62
CA ILE A 51 5.47 3.81 1.34
C ILE A 51 4.78 2.76 0.46
N LEU A 52 4.39 1.61 1.02
CA LEU A 52 3.68 0.56 0.30
C LEU A 52 2.32 1.02 -0.22
N LEU A 53 1.54 1.75 0.57
CA LEU A 53 0.29 2.36 0.11
C LEU A 53 0.52 3.40 -0.98
N GLY A 54 1.52 4.27 -0.82
CA GLY A 54 1.87 5.28 -1.82
C GLY A 54 2.29 4.67 -3.15
N LEU A 55 3.15 3.63 -3.11
CA LEU A 55 3.56 2.86 -4.29
C LEU A 55 2.39 2.10 -4.90
N GLY A 56 1.50 1.52 -4.10
CA GLY A 56 0.28 0.87 -4.56
C GLY A 56 -0.65 1.83 -5.31
N ALA A 57 -0.91 3.01 -4.74
CA ALA A 57 -1.71 4.06 -5.36
C ALA A 57 -1.09 4.56 -6.67
N LEU A 58 0.23 4.82 -6.69
CA LEU A 58 0.95 5.20 -7.90
C LEU A 58 0.90 4.10 -8.97
N GLY A 59 1.05 2.84 -8.57
CA GLY A 59 0.97 1.68 -9.48
C GLY A 59 -0.41 1.52 -10.11
N LEU A 60 -1.47 1.74 -9.34
CA LEU A 60 -2.85 1.74 -9.84
C LEU A 60 -3.10 2.88 -10.82
N LEU A 61 -2.67 4.10 -10.50
CA LEU A 61 -2.81 5.27 -11.38
C LEU A 61 -1.99 5.09 -12.68
N ALA A 62 -0.73 4.67 -12.57
CA ALA A 62 0.13 4.41 -13.72
C ALA A 62 -0.43 3.27 -14.60
N GLY A 63 -0.92 2.19 -13.99
CA GLY A 63 -1.60 1.10 -14.68
C GLY A 63 -2.87 1.54 -15.40
N ALA A 64 -3.73 2.32 -14.73
CA ALA A 64 -4.95 2.87 -15.33
C ALA A 64 -4.66 3.79 -16.51
N VAL A 65 -3.67 4.70 -16.38
CA VAL A 65 -3.23 5.59 -17.47
C VAL A 65 -2.63 4.80 -18.63
N ALA A 66 -1.80 3.79 -18.36
CA ALA A 66 -1.20 2.94 -19.39
C ALA A 66 -2.23 2.09 -20.16
N VAL A 67 -3.34 1.72 -19.50
CA VAL A 67 -4.48 1.05 -20.16
C VAL A 67 -5.35 2.05 -20.94
N SER A 68 -5.55 3.26 -20.42
CA SER A 68 -6.37 4.32 -21.05
C SER A 68 -5.70 4.98 -22.25
N LYS A 69 -4.37 5.16 -22.23
CA LYS A 69 -3.60 5.83 -23.30
C LYS A 69 -3.34 4.92 -24.51
N ARG A 70 -4.23 3.97 -24.76
CA ARG A 70 -4.00 2.84 -25.67
C ARG A 70 -5.12 2.63 -26.67
#